data_AF-A0A6L8LMG0-F1
#
_entry.id   AF-A0A6L8LMG0-F1
#
_cell.length_a   1.000
_cell.length_b   1.000
_cell.length_c   1.000
_cell.angle_alpha   90.00
_cell.angle_beta   90.00
_cell.angle_gamma   90.00
#
_symmetry.space_group_name_H-M   'P 1'
#
loop_
_entity.id
_entity.type
_entity.pdbx_description
1 polymer ?
#
loop_
_entity_poly.entity_id
_entity_poly.type
_entity_poly.pdbx_seq_one_letter_code
_entity_poly.pdbx_strand_id
1 'polypeptide(L)'
;MDEETIRIYDARAEDYAQVTAADAPGRLLRDFIDAVPAGGRVLDLGCGPGIDAGLMAQAGLRVDAVDASAEMVGLAGQRSGVSARQATFDDLDAEAAYDGIWANFSLLHAPREDMPRHLAAIHKALKPGGQFHMAVKTGSGEKRDPIGRYYTYYSEAELLALLRDAGFTPTKCTRGRDKGLDEVMADWLSVASHA
;
A
#
# COMPACT_ATOMS: atom_id res chain seq x y z
N MET A 1 -12.43 7.41 -0.71
CA MET A 1 -11.57 7.43 0.51
C MET A 1 -12.30 8.05 1.69
N ASP A 2 -12.06 7.60 2.94
CA ASP A 2 -12.65 8.16 4.16
C ASP A 2 -11.94 9.45 4.61
N GLU A 3 -12.64 10.59 4.58
CA GLU A 3 -12.08 11.92 4.89
C GLU A 3 -11.60 12.07 6.34
N GLU A 4 -12.24 11.38 7.29
CA GLU A 4 -11.83 11.41 8.69
C GLU A 4 -10.49 10.71 8.91
N THR A 5 -10.28 9.57 8.24
CA THR A 5 -8.99 8.87 8.23
C THR A 5 -7.89 9.74 7.65
N ILE A 6 -8.14 10.44 6.53
CA ILE A 6 -7.16 11.36 5.93
C ILE A 6 -6.78 12.47 6.93
N ARG A 7 -7.76 13.12 7.57
CA ARG A 7 -7.50 14.16 8.57
C ARG A 7 -6.69 13.67 9.76
N ILE A 8 -6.90 12.43 10.21
CA ILE A 8 -6.10 11.84 11.30
C ILE A 8 -4.65 11.64 10.87
N TYR A 9 -4.40 11.19 9.64
CA TYR A 9 -3.05 11.07 9.12
C TYR A 9 -2.38 12.43 8.92
N ASP A 10 -3.09 13.42 8.37
CA ASP A 10 -2.57 14.79 8.24
C ASP A 10 -2.13 15.33 9.61
N ALA A 11 -2.98 15.20 10.63
CA ALA A 11 -2.70 15.70 11.98
C ALA A 11 -1.56 14.97 12.71
N ARG A 12 -1.13 13.80 12.22
CA ARG A 12 -0.11 12.94 12.86
C ARG A 12 1.02 12.54 11.91
N ALA A 13 1.20 13.26 10.80
CA ALA A 13 2.13 12.88 9.74
C ALA A 13 3.58 12.77 10.25
N GLU A 14 4.02 13.74 11.06
CA GLU A 14 5.36 13.73 11.66
C GLU A 14 5.55 12.60 12.67
N ASP A 15 4.60 12.40 13.58
CA ASP A 15 4.63 11.30 14.56
C ASP A 15 4.69 9.95 13.84
N TYR A 16 3.88 9.79 12.80
CA TYR A 16 3.86 8.58 11.99
C TYR A 16 5.19 8.36 11.26
N ALA A 17 5.78 9.43 10.70
CA ALA A 17 7.07 9.35 10.03
C ALA A 17 8.21 8.95 10.98
N GLN A 18 8.17 9.37 12.25
CA GLN A 18 9.16 8.97 13.25
C GLN A 18 9.01 7.49 13.64
N VAL A 19 7.77 7.03 13.84
CA VAL A 19 7.49 5.63 14.22
C VAL A 19 7.74 4.66 13.06
N THR A 20 7.57 5.11 11.81
CA THR A 20 7.81 4.31 10.61
C THR A 20 9.22 4.46 10.04
N ALA A 21 10.06 5.29 10.64
CA ALA A 21 11.45 5.47 10.23
C ALA A 21 12.24 4.16 10.46
N ALA A 22 12.45 3.41 9.39
CA ALA A 22 13.38 2.29 9.35
C ALA A 22 14.46 2.57 8.29
N ASP A 23 15.74 2.42 8.67
CA ASP A 23 16.88 2.63 7.77
C ASP A 23 17.13 1.46 6.80
N ALA A 24 16.48 0.31 7.02
CA ALA A 24 16.62 -0.87 6.18
C ALA A 24 15.26 -1.38 5.70
N PRO A 25 15.14 -1.83 4.44
CA PRO A 25 13.88 -2.36 3.93
C PRO A 25 13.47 -3.59 4.74
N GLY A 26 12.18 -3.71 5.05
CA GLY A 26 11.62 -4.95 5.58
C GLY A 26 11.81 -6.10 4.57
N ARG A 27 11.68 -7.35 5.02
CA ARG A 27 11.78 -8.51 4.12
C ARG A 27 10.75 -8.47 2.99
N LEU A 28 9.54 -8.00 3.27
CA LEU A 28 8.47 -7.88 2.27
C LEU A 28 8.86 -6.91 1.16
N LEU A 29 9.44 -5.76 1.51
CA LEU A 29 9.88 -4.76 0.54
C LEU A 29 11.04 -5.27 -0.31
N ARG A 30 12.02 -5.96 0.30
CA ARG A 30 13.11 -6.61 -0.45
C ARG A 30 12.57 -7.63 -1.46
N ASP A 31 11.68 -8.52 -1.00
CA ASP A 31 11.08 -9.54 -1.86
C ASP A 31 10.33 -8.89 -3.05
N PHE A 32 9.67 -7.75 -2.84
CA PHE A 32 9.02 -6.98 -3.92
C PHE A 32 10.03 -6.34 -4.88
N ILE A 33 11.05 -5.65 -4.36
CA ILE A 33 12.11 -5.04 -5.17
C ILE A 33 12.79 -6.09 -6.05
N ASP A 34 13.12 -7.25 -5.50
CA ASP A 34 13.79 -8.34 -6.22
C ASP A 34 12.90 -8.99 -7.30
N ALA A 35 11.58 -8.91 -7.14
CA ALA A 35 10.61 -9.43 -8.10
C ALA A 35 10.33 -8.47 -9.27
N VAL A 36 10.64 -7.17 -9.12
CA VAL A 36 10.49 -6.17 -10.17
C VAL A 36 11.73 -6.17 -11.06
N PRO A 37 11.59 -6.08 -12.41
CA PRO A 37 12.74 -5.94 -13.31
C PRO A 37 13.63 -4.76 -12.94
N ALA A 38 14.95 -4.90 -13.12
CA ALA A 38 15.90 -3.82 -12.86
C ALA A 38 15.52 -2.53 -13.63
N GLY A 39 15.46 -1.39 -12.95
CA GLY A 39 14.99 -0.12 -13.53
C GLY A 39 13.47 -0.07 -13.82
N GLY A 40 12.72 -1.05 -13.33
CA GLY A 40 11.27 -1.14 -13.45
C GLY A 40 10.58 0.07 -12.84
N ARG A 41 9.41 0.42 -13.39
CA ARG A 41 8.58 1.50 -12.89
C ARG A 41 7.58 0.96 -11.88
N VAL A 42 7.54 1.53 -10.69
CA VAL A 42 6.66 1.09 -9.60
C VAL A 42 5.79 2.22 -9.07
N LEU A 43 4.61 1.86 -8.60
CA LEU A 43 3.72 2.75 -7.86
C LEU A 43 3.68 2.34 -6.39
N ASP A 44 3.98 3.28 -5.50
CA ASP A 44 3.66 3.18 -4.07
C ASP A 44 2.27 3.80 -3.82
N LEU A 45 1.26 2.95 -3.62
CA LEU A 45 -0.16 3.31 -3.54
C LEU A 45 -0.58 3.47 -2.07
N GLY A 46 -0.63 4.71 -1.61
CA GLY A 46 -0.74 5.06 -0.19
C GLY A 46 0.64 5.06 0.48
N CYS A 47 1.54 5.88 -0.04
CA CYS A 47 2.97 5.86 0.29
C CYS A 47 3.32 6.37 1.70
N GLY A 48 2.38 7.02 2.39
CA GLY A 48 2.62 7.69 3.66
C GLY A 48 3.83 8.63 3.56
N PRO A 49 4.79 8.59 4.50
CA PRO A 49 5.97 9.47 4.51
C PRO A 49 7.06 9.08 3.49
N GLY A 50 6.77 8.14 2.58
CA GLY A 50 7.63 7.76 1.47
C GLY A 50 8.89 6.96 1.85
N ILE A 51 8.89 6.28 2.99
CA ILE A 51 10.02 5.43 3.41
C ILE A 51 10.25 4.31 2.39
N ASP A 52 9.21 3.51 2.11
CA ASP A 52 9.29 2.40 1.15
C ASP A 52 9.58 2.92 -0.26
N ALA A 53 8.90 3.99 -0.70
CA ALA A 53 9.20 4.69 -1.95
C ALA A 53 10.68 5.09 -2.08
N GLY A 54 11.27 5.68 -1.03
CA GLY A 54 12.68 6.08 -1.02
C GLY A 54 13.63 4.89 -1.12
N LEU A 55 13.32 3.78 -0.43
CA LEU A 55 14.12 2.56 -0.49
C LEU A 55 14.02 1.87 -1.86
N MET A 56 12.85 1.88 -2.50
CA MET A 56 12.68 1.42 -3.88
C MET A 56 13.50 2.26 -4.86
N ALA A 57 13.52 3.59 -4.69
CA ALA A 57 14.31 4.48 -5.52
C ALA A 57 15.83 4.26 -5.34
N GLN A 58 16.28 4.06 -4.10
CA GLN A 58 17.68 3.71 -3.78
C GLN A 58 18.11 2.37 -4.40
N ALA A 59 17.17 1.42 -4.52
CA ALA A 59 17.40 0.15 -5.21
C ALA A 59 17.41 0.29 -6.76
N GLY A 60 17.24 1.49 -7.30
CA GLY A 60 17.30 1.77 -8.74
C GLY A 60 15.97 1.63 -9.47
N LEU A 61 14.84 1.51 -8.77
CA LEU A 61 13.51 1.53 -9.39
C LEU A 61 13.07 2.96 -9.70
N ARG A 62 12.19 3.11 -10.70
CA ARG A 62 11.54 4.40 -11.02
C ARG A 62 10.23 4.49 -10.24
N VAL A 63 10.21 5.30 -9.19
CA VAL A 63 9.12 5.32 -8.21
C VAL A 63 8.19 6.50 -8.40
N ASP A 64 6.93 6.20 -8.68
CA ASP A 64 5.82 7.11 -8.46
C ASP A 64 5.20 6.81 -7.09
N ALA A 65 4.93 7.85 -6.30
CA ALA A 65 4.33 7.70 -4.99
C ALA A 65 3.04 8.52 -4.91
N VAL A 66 1.99 7.93 -4.37
CA VAL A 66 0.71 8.63 -4.17
C VAL A 66 0.19 8.40 -2.76
N ASP A 67 -0.37 9.45 -2.17
CA ASP A 67 -1.11 9.35 -0.91
C ASP A 67 -2.28 10.34 -0.92
N ALA A 68 -3.34 10.03 -0.18
CA ALA A 68 -4.49 10.93 -0.06
C ALA A 68 -4.21 12.09 0.90
N SER A 69 -3.29 11.91 1.85
CA SER A 69 -2.84 12.94 2.80
C SER A 69 -1.84 13.89 2.15
N ALA A 70 -2.14 15.19 2.18
CA ALA A 70 -1.24 16.21 1.65
C ALA A 70 0.06 16.31 2.48
N GLU A 71 -0.04 16.12 3.79
CA GLU A 71 1.12 16.14 4.70
C GLU A 71 2.05 14.96 4.44
N MET A 72 1.50 13.76 4.22
CA MET A 72 2.27 12.57 3.82
C MET A 72 3.00 12.79 2.50
N VAL A 73 2.32 13.36 1.50
CA VAL A 73 2.92 13.72 0.20
C VAL A 73 4.06 14.73 0.39
N GLY A 74 3.89 15.72 1.26
CA GLY A 74 4.93 16.69 1.60
C GLY A 74 6.19 16.04 2.17
N LEU A 75 6.03 15.02 3.02
CA LEU A 75 7.14 14.25 3.59
C LEU A 75 7.77 13.30 2.56
N ALA A 76 6.95 12.59 1.78
CA ALA A 76 7.41 11.68 0.74
C ALA A 76 8.20 12.41 -0.35
N GLY A 77 7.80 13.62 -0.72
CA GLY A 77 8.51 14.47 -1.70
C GLY A 77 9.90 14.91 -1.26
N GLN A 78 10.26 14.79 0.02
CA GLN A 78 11.61 15.07 0.52
C GLN A 78 12.57 13.89 0.29
N ARG A 79 12.06 12.73 -0.15
CA ARG A 79 12.86 11.52 -0.39
C ARG A 79 13.53 11.61 -1.76
N SER A 80 14.84 11.42 -1.78
CA SER A 80 15.62 11.42 -3.04
C SER A 80 15.11 10.34 -4.00
N GLY A 81 14.84 10.74 -5.25
CA GLY A 81 14.37 9.82 -6.30
C GLY A 81 12.88 9.47 -6.27
N VAL A 82 12.09 10.10 -5.39
CA VAL A 82 10.65 9.86 -5.27
C VAL A 82 9.86 11.03 -5.89
N SER A 83 8.94 10.73 -6.80
CA SER A 83 7.94 11.69 -7.29
C SER A 83 6.61 11.46 -6.59
N ALA A 84 6.35 12.23 -5.53
CA ALA A 84 5.12 12.12 -4.74
C ALA A 84 4.03 13.09 -5.24
N ARG A 85 2.78 12.63 -5.31
CA ARG A 85 1.61 13.48 -5.59
C ARG A 85 0.42 13.10 -4.73
N GLN A 86 -0.46 14.06 -4.47
CA GLN A 86 -1.72 13.79 -3.78
C GLN A 86 -2.69 13.09 -4.73
N ALA A 87 -3.21 11.93 -4.31
CA ALA A 87 -4.21 11.16 -5.04
C ALA A 87 -4.87 10.13 -4.12
N THR A 88 -6.10 9.75 -4.46
CA THR A 88 -6.82 8.64 -3.84
C THR A 88 -6.70 7.37 -4.68
N PHE A 89 -7.18 6.24 -4.14
CA PHE A 89 -7.28 5.00 -4.92
C PHE A 89 -8.24 5.11 -6.12
N ASP A 90 -9.18 6.06 -6.08
CA ASP A 90 -10.13 6.33 -7.16
C ASP A 90 -9.48 7.02 -8.36
N ASP A 91 -8.33 7.66 -8.15
CA ASP A 91 -7.60 8.42 -9.18
C ASP A 91 -6.59 7.56 -9.95
N LEU A 92 -6.59 6.24 -9.76
CA LEU A 92 -5.75 5.31 -10.51
C LEU A 92 -6.40 4.95 -11.85
N ASP A 93 -5.94 5.61 -12.91
CA ASP A 93 -6.46 5.46 -14.28
C ASP A 93 -5.44 4.89 -15.29
N ALA A 94 -4.24 4.53 -14.82
CA ALA A 94 -3.16 4.03 -15.65
C ALA A 94 -3.49 2.69 -16.33
N GLU A 95 -2.86 2.44 -17.48
CA GLU A 95 -2.99 1.18 -18.23
C GLU A 95 -1.61 0.62 -18.57
N ALA A 96 -1.32 -0.62 -18.15
CA ALA A 96 -0.05 -1.32 -18.43
C ALA A 96 1.20 -0.45 -18.21
N ALA A 97 1.20 0.37 -17.17
CA ALA A 97 2.18 1.42 -16.95
C ALA A 97 3.26 1.03 -15.93
N TYR A 98 2.94 0.12 -15.01
CA TYR A 98 3.79 -0.27 -13.90
C TYR A 98 4.28 -1.71 -14.01
N ASP A 99 5.56 -1.91 -13.72
CA ASP A 99 6.17 -3.23 -13.53
C ASP A 99 5.86 -3.79 -12.13
N GLY A 100 5.52 -2.91 -11.17
CA GLY A 100 5.00 -3.32 -9.87
C GLY A 100 4.16 -2.26 -9.17
N ILE A 101 3.23 -2.69 -8.31
CA ILE A 101 2.45 -1.81 -7.43
C ILE A 101 2.60 -2.32 -5.99
N TRP A 102 2.95 -1.41 -5.09
CA TRP A 102 3.12 -1.65 -3.66
C TRP A 102 1.98 -0.96 -2.90
N ALA A 103 1.14 -1.74 -2.21
CA ALA A 103 0.02 -1.24 -1.40
C ALA A 103 0.11 -1.80 0.03
N ASN A 104 1.02 -1.27 0.82
CA ASN A 104 1.36 -1.81 2.13
C ASN A 104 0.60 -1.09 3.25
N PHE A 105 -0.40 -1.75 3.84
CA PHE A 105 -1.28 -1.20 4.89
C PHE A 105 -2.05 0.07 4.50
N SER A 106 -2.25 0.32 3.19
CA SER A 106 -2.99 1.46 2.67
C SER A 106 -4.44 1.10 2.31
N LEU A 107 -4.64 0.12 1.43
CA LEU A 107 -5.95 -0.29 0.90
C LEU A 107 -6.96 -0.74 1.97
N LEU A 108 -6.49 -1.10 3.17
CA LEU A 108 -7.36 -1.38 4.33
C LEU A 108 -8.18 -0.16 4.80
N HIS A 109 -7.91 1.04 4.29
CA HIS A 109 -8.67 2.26 4.56
C HIS A 109 -9.79 2.52 3.53
N ALA A 110 -9.87 1.71 2.47
CA ALA A 110 -10.98 1.79 1.51
C ALA A 110 -12.24 1.13 2.08
N PRO A 111 -13.44 1.66 1.78
CA PRO A 111 -14.70 0.94 2.00
C PRO A 111 -14.65 -0.45 1.36
N ARG A 112 -15.22 -1.44 2.04
CA ARG A 112 -15.24 -2.84 1.59
C ARG A 112 -15.88 -3.01 0.23
N GLU A 113 -16.94 -2.25 -0.06
CA GLU A 113 -17.64 -2.30 -1.34
C GLU A 113 -16.81 -1.78 -2.52
N ASP A 114 -15.82 -0.93 -2.26
CA ASP A 114 -14.95 -0.36 -3.28
C ASP A 114 -13.75 -1.26 -3.64
N MET A 115 -13.40 -2.21 -2.77
CA MET A 115 -12.22 -3.06 -2.94
C MET A 115 -12.16 -3.78 -4.30
N PRO A 116 -13.25 -4.41 -4.80
CA PRO A 116 -13.23 -5.05 -6.12
C PRO A 116 -12.85 -4.07 -7.25
N ARG A 117 -13.38 -2.84 -7.19
CA ARG A 117 -13.11 -1.80 -8.19
C ARG A 117 -11.66 -1.31 -8.12
N HIS A 118 -11.13 -1.10 -6.91
CA HIS A 118 -9.72 -0.73 -6.74
C HIS A 118 -8.77 -1.82 -7.23
N LEU A 119 -9.03 -3.09 -6.91
CA LEU A 119 -8.21 -4.21 -7.39
C LEU A 119 -8.24 -4.31 -8.92
N ALA A 120 -9.40 -4.11 -9.55
CA ALA A 120 -9.49 -4.09 -11.01
C ALA A 120 -8.68 -2.93 -11.64
N ALA A 121 -8.69 -1.74 -11.04
CA ALA A 121 -7.88 -0.61 -11.49
C ALA A 121 -6.37 -0.88 -11.34
N ILE A 122 -5.96 -1.46 -10.21
CA ILE A 122 -4.57 -1.89 -9.96
C ILE A 122 -4.13 -2.92 -11.00
N HIS A 123 -4.96 -3.92 -11.27
CA HIS A 123 -4.67 -4.94 -12.29
C HIS A 123 -4.50 -4.31 -13.68
N LYS A 124 -5.38 -3.37 -14.05
CA LYS A 124 -5.30 -2.65 -15.33
C LYS A 124 -4.04 -1.80 -15.44
N ALA A 125 -3.62 -1.18 -14.34
CA ALA A 125 -2.43 -0.32 -14.27
C ALA A 125 -1.12 -1.10 -14.37
N LEU A 126 -1.12 -2.39 -13.98
CA LEU A 126 0.03 -3.28 -14.11
C LEU A 126 0.22 -3.76 -15.55
N LYS A 127 1.48 -3.88 -15.96
CA LYS A 127 1.84 -4.62 -17.17
C LYS A 127 1.50 -6.11 -16.98
N PRO A 128 1.30 -6.88 -18.07
CA PRO A 128 1.19 -8.33 -17.96
C PRO A 128 2.37 -8.94 -17.19
N GLY A 129 2.08 -9.73 -16.15
CA GLY A 129 3.11 -10.29 -15.25
C GLY A 129 3.72 -9.30 -14.25
N GLY A 130 3.19 -8.08 -14.17
CA GLY A 130 3.61 -7.07 -13.20
C GLY A 130 3.31 -7.50 -11.77
N GLN A 131 4.16 -7.08 -10.83
CA GLN A 131 4.12 -7.51 -9.43
C GLN A 131 3.13 -6.68 -8.61
N PHE A 132 2.32 -7.32 -7.78
CA PHE A 132 1.45 -6.64 -6.83
C PHE A 132 1.67 -7.15 -5.42
N HIS A 133 2.01 -6.23 -4.51
CA HIS A 133 2.03 -6.47 -3.07
C HIS A 133 0.87 -5.75 -2.40
N MET A 134 0.15 -6.48 -1.56
CA MET A 134 -0.91 -5.93 -0.71
C MET A 134 -0.74 -6.43 0.72
N ALA A 135 -0.74 -5.52 1.70
CA ALA A 135 -0.80 -5.88 3.13
C ALA A 135 -2.01 -5.25 3.81
N VAL A 136 -2.74 -6.05 4.59
CA VAL A 136 -3.93 -5.61 5.34
C VAL A 136 -3.97 -6.20 6.74
N LYS A 137 -4.70 -5.55 7.65
CA LYS A 137 -5.08 -6.15 8.94
C LYS A 137 -6.11 -7.26 8.70
N THR A 138 -5.93 -8.41 9.35
CA THR A 138 -6.88 -9.53 9.24
C THR A 138 -8.01 -9.40 10.25
N GLY A 139 -9.17 -9.96 9.92
CA GLY A 139 -10.37 -9.91 10.76
C GLY A 139 -11.64 -9.98 9.91
N SER A 140 -12.74 -9.45 10.46
CA SER A 140 -14.03 -9.39 9.77
C SER A 140 -14.68 -8.00 9.89
N GLY A 141 -15.43 -7.65 8.85
CA GLY A 141 -16.21 -6.41 8.82
C GLY A 141 -15.37 -5.14 8.69
N GLU A 142 -15.96 -4.04 9.11
CA GLU A 142 -15.42 -2.68 9.02
C GLU A 142 -15.57 -2.00 10.38
N LYS A 143 -14.54 -1.27 10.83
CA LYS A 143 -14.60 -0.54 12.10
C LYS A 143 -13.70 0.68 12.11
N ARG A 144 -14.00 1.63 12.98
CA ARG A 144 -13.04 2.67 13.36
C ARG A 144 -12.17 2.17 14.50
N ASP A 145 -10.88 2.47 14.45
CA ASP A 145 -9.97 2.24 15.57
C ASP A 145 -10.17 3.29 16.68
N PRO A 146 -9.51 3.17 17.85
CA PRO A 146 -9.68 4.11 18.96
C PRO A 146 -9.32 5.56 18.65
N ILE A 147 -8.55 5.81 17.58
CA ILE A 147 -8.16 7.16 17.15
C ILE A 147 -9.00 7.67 15.96
N GLY A 148 -10.01 6.90 15.53
CA GLY A 148 -11.01 7.29 14.53
C GLY A 148 -10.73 6.84 13.10
N ARG A 149 -9.65 6.10 12.83
CA ARG A 149 -9.32 5.68 11.46
C ARG A 149 -10.22 4.53 11.03
N TYR A 150 -10.75 4.62 9.82
CA TYR A 150 -11.56 3.59 9.19
C TYR A 150 -10.71 2.39 8.79
N TYR A 151 -11.17 1.18 9.08
CA TYR A 151 -10.51 -0.04 8.66
C TYR A 151 -11.52 -1.04 8.11
N THR A 152 -11.20 -1.60 6.96
CA THR A 152 -11.79 -2.84 6.45
C THR A 152 -10.85 -4.00 6.75
N TYR A 153 -11.40 -5.06 7.36
CA TYR A 153 -10.66 -6.27 7.67
C TYR A 153 -11.01 -7.38 6.69
N TYR A 154 -10.02 -8.20 6.36
CA TYR A 154 -10.20 -9.33 5.46
C TYR A 154 -9.73 -10.61 6.13
N SER A 155 -10.49 -11.68 5.95
CA SER A 155 -9.93 -13.01 6.16
C SER A 155 -8.97 -13.35 5.01
N GLU A 156 -8.06 -14.29 5.23
CA GLU A 156 -7.17 -14.74 4.17
C GLU A 156 -7.93 -15.32 2.97
N ALA A 157 -8.93 -16.17 3.23
CA ALA A 157 -9.73 -16.78 2.18
C ALA A 157 -10.45 -15.72 1.33
N GLU A 158 -10.97 -14.68 1.98
CA GLU A 158 -11.62 -13.56 1.32
C GLU A 158 -10.65 -12.73 0.48
N LEU A 159 -9.51 -12.33 1.03
CA LEU A 159 -8.53 -11.54 0.30
C LEU A 159 -8.02 -12.29 -0.94
N LEU A 160 -7.74 -13.58 -0.80
CA LEU A 160 -7.31 -14.42 -1.91
C LEU A 160 -8.40 -14.62 -2.97
N ALA A 161 -9.68 -14.65 -2.58
CA ALA A 161 -10.79 -14.68 -3.53
C ALA A 161 -10.88 -13.36 -4.30
N LEU A 162 -10.88 -12.22 -3.60
CA LEU A 162 -10.92 -10.88 -4.21
C LEU A 162 -9.78 -10.65 -5.21
N LEU A 163 -8.55 -11.07 -4.86
CA LEU A 163 -7.40 -10.97 -5.76
C LEU A 163 -7.60 -11.80 -7.03
N ARG A 164 -8.06 -13.05 -6.90
CA ARG A 164 -8.31 -13.93 -8.06
C ARG A 164 -9.44 -13.42 -8.94
N ASP A 165 -10.51 -12.92 -8.33
CA ASP A 165 -11.66 -12.34 -9.05
C ASP A 165 -11.25 -11.09 -9.84
N ALA A 166 -10.28 -10.33 -9.33
CA ALA A 166 -9.69 -9.19 -10.03
C ALA A 166 -8.64 -9.57 -11.09
N GLY A 167 -8.34 -10.86 -11.28
CA GLY A 167 -7.40 -11.37 -12.29
C GLY A 167 -5.99 -11.68 -11.79
N PHE A 168 -5.68 -11.40 -10.52
CA PHE A 168 -4.36 -11.68 -9.97
C PHE A 168 -4.13 -13.16 -9.70
N THR A 169 -2.86 -13.57 -9.78
CA THR A 169 -2.39 -14.87 -9.30
C THR A 169 -1.58 -14.68 -8.01
N PRO A 170 -2.14 -15.01 -6.82
CA PRO A 170 -1.40 -14.98 -5.56
C PRO A 170 -0.24 -15.98 -5.56
N THR A 171 0.97 -15.53 -5.22
CA THR A 171 2.20 -16.34 -5.23
C THR A 171 2.74 -16.62 -3.83
N LYS A 172 2.57 -15.69 -2.89
CA LYS A 172 3.09 -15.82 -1.53
C LYS A 172 2.21 -15.10 -0.51
N CYS A 173 1.93 -15.77 0.59
CA CYS A 173 1.24 -15.21 1.75
C CYS A 173 2.19 -15.17 2.94
N THR A 174 2.35 -14.00 3.55
CA THR A 174 3.09 -13.84 4.82
C THR A 174 2.13 -13.33 5.87
N ARG A 175 2.20 -13.89 7.07
CA ARG A 175 1.38 -13.49 8.22
C ARG A 175 2.30 -12.93 9.29
N GLY A 176 1.78 -11.99 10.06
CA GLY A 176 2.47 -11.50 11.23
C GLY A 176 1.52 -10.78 12.17
N ARG A 177 2.12 -10.19 13.20
CA ARG A 177 1.38 -9.50 14.25
C ARG A 177 2.25 -8.40 14.82
N ASP A 178 1.77 -7.17 14.74
CA ASP A 178 2.49 -5.97 15.15
C ASP A 178 1.56 -4.96 15.83
N LYS A 179 2.14 -3.99 16.53
CA LYS A 179 1.39 -2.85 17.09
C LYS A 179 1.04 -1.88 15.97
N GLY A 180 -0.24 -1.50 15.88
CA GLY A 180 -0.67 -0.41 15.02
C GLY A 180 -0.35 0.97 15.62
N LEU A 181 -0.65 2.03 14.86
CA LEU A 181 -0.55 3.42 15.34
C LEU A 181 -1.48 3.72 16.54
N ASP A 182 -2.52 2.90 16.72
CA ASP A 182 -3.40 2.91 17.89
C ASP A 182 -2.78 2.20 19.11
N GLU A 183 -1.52 1.77 19.01
CA GLU A 183 -0.77 1.01 20.01
C GLU A 183 -1.33 -0.39 20.33
N VAL A 184 -2.35 -0.82 19.59
CA VAL A 184 -3.01 -2.13 19.73
C VAL A 184 -2.33 -3.15 18.83
N MET A 185 -2.07 -4.36 19.37
CA MET A 185 -1.59 -5.49 18.58
C MET A 185 -2.65 -5.98 17.62
N ALA A 186 -2.33 -6.04 16.33
CA ALA A 186 -3.21 -6.54 15.28
C ALA A 186 -2.52 -7.62 14.44
N ASP A 187 -3.27 -8.66 14.10
CA ASP A 187 -2.83 -9.64 13.10
C ASP A 187 -2.95 -9.05 11.70
N TRP A 188 -2.02 -9.43 10.82
CA TRP A 188 -1.99 -8.96 9.45
C TRP A 188 -1.60 -10.06 8.47
N LEU A 189 -1.97 -9.82 7.22
CA LEU A 189 -1.66 -10.66 6.08
C LEU A 189 -1.09 -9.79 4.96
N SER A 190 0.04 -10.20 4.40
CA SER A 190 0.53 -9.68 3.14
C SER A 190 0.45 -10.74 2.05
N VAL A 191 0.02 -10.35 0.86
CA VAL A 191 -0.04 -11.20 -0.32
C VAL A 191 0.80 -10.57 -1.42
N ALA A 192 1.78 -11.32 -1.91
CA ALA A 192 2.43 -11.05 -3.19
C ALA A 192 1.69 -11.80 -4.29
N SER A 193 1.54 -11.15 -5.44
CA SER A 193 0.80 -11.66 -6.60
C SER A 193 1.36 -11.06 -7.89
N HIS A 194 0.96 -11.61 -9.04
CA HIS A 194 1.19 -10.98 -10.33
C HIS A 194 -0.11 -10.82 -11.11
N ALA A 195 -0.15 -9.81 -11.99
CA ALA A 195 -1.20 -9.62 -12.99
C ALA A 195 -1.05 -10.59 -14.18
#